data_AF-A0A947ZWM2-F1
#
_entry.id   AF-A0A947ZWM2-F1
#
_cell.length_a   1.000
_cell.length_b   1.000
_cell.length_c   1.000
_cell.angle_alpha   90.00
_cell.angle_beta   90.00
_cell.angle_gamma   90.00
#
_symmetry.space_group_name_H-M   'P 1'
#
loop_
_entity.id
_entity.type
_entity.pdbx_description
1 polymer ?
#
loop_
_entity_poly.entity_id
_entity_poly.type
_entity_poly.pdbx_seq_one_letter_code
_entity_poly.pdbx_strand_id
1 'polypeptide(L)'
;MKQLSVVFLLVLLAGCSQAPNEDLQLQISQLANSDIIWEGTSFGLYPAIMDKEAQNILKQGKTAVPGLRGALSDTNKFAVAHVLLTMIGKKEFPASAEHWNGLRVDLEADGTVKLHPEQMDEIKKMWPGN
;
A
#
# COMPACT_ATOMS: atom_id res chain seq x y z
N MET A 1 -5.35 -47.04 -49.88
CA MET A 1 -5.60 -45.58 -50.00
C MET A 1 -6.99 -45.32 -49.44
N LYS A 2 -7.27 -44.60 -48.37
CA LYS A 2 -6.57 -43.55 -47.59
C LYS A 2 -7.06 -43.65 -46.13
N GLN A 3 -6.18 -43.54 -45.15
CA GLN A 3 -6.57 -43.30 -43.76
C GLN A 3 -6.91 -41.80 -43.60
N LEU A 4 -8.07 -41.50 -43.02
CA LEU A 4 -8.43 -40.15 -42.60
C LEU A 4 -8.07 -40.02 -41.12
N SER A 5 -6.87 -39.53 -40.82
CA SER A 5 -6.49 -39.16 -39.46
C SER A 5 -7.12 -37.82 -39.12
N VAL A 6 -8.17 -37.84 -38.31
CA VAL A 6 -8.74 -36.64 -37.70
C VAL A 6 -7.85 -36.27 -36.51
N VAL A 7 -6.98 -35.29 -36.71
CA VAL A 7 -6.18 -34.69 -35.62
C VAL A 7 -7.12 -33.76 -34.85
N PHE A 8 -7.57 -34.22 -33.69
CA PHE A 8 -8.27 -33.38 -32.71
C PHE A 8 -7.24 -32.48 -32.03
N LEU A 9 -7.13 -31.24 -32.51
CA LEU A 9 -6.31 -30.20 -31.91
C LEU A 9 -7.01 -29.70 -30.63
N LEU A 10 -6.59 -30.22 -29.48
CA LEU A 10 -6.98 -29.71 -28.16
C LEU A 10 -6.38 -28.32 -27.98
N VAL A 11 -7.21 -27.29 -28.20
CA VAL A 11 -6.89 -25.91 -27.80
C VAL A 11 -7.01 -25.83 -26.29
N LEU A 12 -5.89 -25.98 -25.58
CA LEU A 12 -5.77 -25.62 -24.18
C LEU A 12 -5.88 -24.10 -24.07
N LEU A 13 -7.10 -23.62 -23.80
CA LEU A 13 -7.31 -22.29 -23.25
C LEU A 13 -6.66 -22.26 -21.87
N ALA A 14 -5.39 -21.82 -21.82
CA ALA A 14 -4.79 -21.32 -20.60
C ALA A 14 -5.56 -20.05 -20.22
N GLY A 15 -6.69 -20.23 -19.54
CA GLY A 15 -7.28 -19.18 -18.75
C GLY A 15 -6.29 -18.86 -17.64
N CYS A 16 -5.45 -17.85 -17.85
CA CYS A 16 -4.68 -17.25 -16.78
C CYS A 16 -5.68 -16.64 -15.79
N SER A 17 -6.18 -17.44 -14.85
CA SER A 17 -6.73 -16.90 -13.62
C SER A 17 -5.54 -16.32 -12.88
N GLN A 18 -5.27 -15.02 -13.05
CA GLN A 18 -4.29 -14.31 -12.22
C GLN A 18 -4.59 -14.67 -10.77
N ALA A 19 -3.60 -15.23 -10.08
CA ALA A 19 -3.79 -15.57 -8.68
C ALA A 19 -4.17 -14.28 -7.93
N PRO A 20 -5.15 -14.29 -7.01
CA PRO A 20 -5.59 -13.09 -6.29
C PRO A 20 -4.45 -12.29 -5.64
N ASN A 21 -3.30 -12.93 -5.40
CA ASN A 21 -2.11 -12.31 -4.81
C ASN A 21 -1.29 -11.50 -5.83
N GLU A 22 -1.25 -11.87 -7.12
CA GLU A 22 -0.46 -11.14 -8.13
C GLU A 22 -1.04 -9.74 -8.41
N ASP A 23 -2.37 -9.64 -8.47
CA ASP A 23 -3.08 -8.36 -8.64
C ASP A 23 -2.84 -7.43 -7.43
N LEU A 24 -2.87 -7.98 -6.21
CA LEU A 24 -2.60 -7.20 -5.00
C LEU A 24 -1.15 -6.69 -4.95
N GLN A 25 -0.17 -7.52 -5.32
CA GLN A 25 1.23 -7.05 -5.38
C GLN A 25 1.43 -5.98 -6.45
N LEU A 26 0.75 -6.11 -7.60
CA LEU A 26 0.77 -5.09 -8.64
C LEU A 26 0.19 -3.77 -8.13
N GLN A 27 -0.97 -3.80 -7.47
CA GLN A 27 -1.58 -2.61 -6.87
C GLN A 27 -0.66 -1.96 -5.82
N ILE A 28 -0.05 -2.74 -4.93
CA ILE A 28 0.91 -2.23 -3.94
C ILE A 28 2.14 -1.63 -4.62
N SER A 29 2.59 -2.20 -5.74
CA SER A 29 3.75 -1.69 -6.49
C SER A 29 3.49 -0.33 -7.15
N GLN A 30 2.22 0.01 -7.39
CA GLN A 30 1.78 1.26 -8.00
C GLN A 30 1.48 2.37 -6.97
N LEU A 31 1.45 2.04 -5.68
CA LEU A 31 1.27 3.04 -4.63
C LEU A 31 2.31 4.15 -4.71
N ALA A 32 1.89 5.34 -4.29
CA ALA A 32 2.73 6.50 -4.08
C ALA A 32 2.34 7.22 -2.77
N ASN A 33 3.29 7.89 -2.15
CA ASN A 33 3.04 8.71 -0.96
C ASN A 33 2.00 9.82 -1.21
N SER A 34 1.77 10.21 -2.48
CA SER A 34 0.75 11.16 -2.90
C SER A 34 -0.68 10.62 -2.88
N ASP A 35 -0.86 9.30 -2.71
CA ASP A 35 -2.19 8.66 -2.66
C ASP A 35 -2.93 8.93 -1.33
N ILE A 36 -2.21 9.54 -0.37
CA ILE A 36 -2.73 10.06 0.87
C ILE A 36 -2.62 11.59 0.89
N ILE A 37 -3.63 12.23 1.46
CA ILE A 37 -3.58 13.65 1.82
C ILE A 37 -3.48 13.78 3.33
N TRP A 38 -2.91 14.90 3.78
CA TRP A 38 -2.74 15.20 5.20
C TRP A 38 -3.61 16.38 5.60
N GLU A 39 -4.37 16.20 6.67
CA GLU A 39 -5.20 17.24 7.24
C GLU A 39 -4.70 17.60 8.65
N GLY A 40 -4.49 18.89 8.89
CA GLY A 40 -4.27 19.40 10.24
C GLY A 40 -5.60 19.55 10.98
N THR A 41 -5.71 18.95 12.16
CA THR A 41 -6.88 19.09 13.03
C THR A 41 -6.48 19.65 14.39
N SER A 42 -7.45 20.06 15.21
CA SER A 42 -7.20 20.44 16.61
C SER A 42 -6.58 19.32 17.46
N PHE A 43 -6.59 18.08 16.98
CA PHE A 43 -6.02 16.90 17.63
C PHE A 43 -4.71 16.42 16.99
N GLY A 44 -4.17 17.17 16.01
CA GLY A 44 -2.96 16.81 15.27
C GLY A 44 -3.24 16.43 13.82
N LEU A 45 -2.24 15.83 13.17
CA LEU A 45 -2.31 15.40 11.79
C LEU A 45 -3.22 14.18 11.61
N TYR A 46 -3.93 14.12 10.49
CA TYR A 46 -4.73 12.97 10.10
C TYR A 46 -4.58 12.68 8.60
N PRO A 47 -4.24 11.45 8.19
CA PRO A 47 -4.19 11.10 6.78
C PRO A 47 -5.56 10.67 6.27
N ALA A 48 -5.92 11.12 5.07
CA ALA A 48 -7.08 10.61 4.34
C ALA A 48 -6.62 9.91 3.04
N ILE A 49 -7.21 8.76 2.76
CA ILE A 49 -6.92 7.97 1.56
C ILE A 49 -7.93 8.34 0.48
N MET A 50 -7.49 9.08 -0.54
CA MET A 50 -8.35 9.53 -1.63
C MET A 50 -8.28 8.63 -2.85
N ASP A 51 -7.15 7.96 -3.03
CA ASP A 51 -6.91 7.05 -4.13
C ASP A 51 -7.72 5.74 -4.00
N LYS A 52 -8.28 5.28 -5.13
CA LYS A 52 -9.19 4.13 -5.15
C LYS A 52 -8.43 2.82 -4.96
N GLU A 53 -7.23 2.72 -5.51
CA GLU A 53 -6.35 1.57 -5.43
C GLU A 53 -5.85 1.41 -3.98
N ALA A 54 -5.43 2.49 -3.33
CA ALA A 54 -5.09 2.50 -1.91
C ALA A 54 -6.29 2.09 -1.01
N GLN A 55 -7.49 2.58 -1.31
CA GLN A 55 -8.72 2.13 -0.61
C GLN A 55 -9.02 0.64 -0.83
N ASN A 56 -8.76 0.11 -2.03
CA ASN A 56 -8.94 -1.30 -2.31
C ASN A 56 -7.94 -2.16 -1.55
N ILE A 57 -6.67 -1.75 -1.48
CA ILE A 57 -5.64 -2.39 -0.66
C ILE A 57 -6.06 -2.41 0.81
N LEU A 58 -6.60 -1.29 1.33
CA LEU A 58 -7.12 -1.23 2.70
C LEU A 58 -8.24 -2.27 2.95
N LYS A 59 -9.15 -2.46 1.99
CA LYS A 59 -10.23 -3.47 2.08
C LYS A 59 -9.71 -4.91 2.09
N GLN A 60 -8.54 -5.18 1.49
CA GLN A 60 -7.89 -6.50 1.58
C GLN A 60 -7.41 -6.83 3.01
N GLY A 61 -7.26 -5.80 3.87
CA GLY A 61 -6.93 -5.97 5.27
C GLY A 61 -5.61 -6.72 5.48
N LYS A 62 -5.63 -7.75 6.33
CA LYS A 62 -4.41 -8.50 6.71
C LYS A 62 -3.70 -9.16 5.53
N THR A 63 -4.41 -9.46 4.43
CA THR A 63 -3.82 -10.04 3.23
C THR A 63 -2.79 -9.10 2.58
N ALA A 64 -2.98 -7.78 2.68
CA ALA A 64 -2.06 -6.79 2.12
C ALA A 64 -0.78 -6.56 2.95
N VAL A 65 -0.79 -6.96 4.24
CA VAL A 65 0.29 -6.63 5.20
C VAL A 65 1.68 -7.05 4.73
N PRO A 66 1.92 -8.25 4.19
CA PRO A 66 3.26 -8.64 3.71
C PRO A 66 3.79 -7.71 2.60
N GLY A 67 2.94 -7.35 1.62
CA GLY A 67 3.33 -6.45 0.53
C GLY A 67 3.56 -5.03 1.02
N LEU A 68 2.69 -4.51 1.89
CA LEU A 68 2.85 -3.18 2.48
C LEU A 68 4.12 -3.06 3.34
N ARG A 69 4.51 -4.11 4.07
CA ARG A 69 5.80 -4.14 4.77
C ARG A 69 6.98 -4.04 3.80
N GLY A 70 6.90 -4.71 2.65
CA GLY A 70 7.90 -4.58 1.58
C GLY A 70 8.00 -3.14 1.06
N ALA A 71 6.86 -2.48 0.88
CA ALA A 71 6.79 -1.10 0.40
C ALA A 71 7.39 -0.05 1.38
N LEU A 72 7.57 -0.38 2.67
CA LEU A 72 8.27 0.51 3.61
C LEU A 72 9.75 0.76 3.26
N SER A 73 10.32 -0.04 2.37
CA SER A 73 11.71 0.13 1.90
C SER A 73 11.81 1.02 0.66
N ASP A 74 10.69 1.51 0.12
CA ASP A 74 10.64 2.38 -1.05
C ASP A 74 10.35 3.83 -0.62
N THR A 75 11.25 4.76 -0.96
CA THR A 75 11.13 6.19 -0.60
C THR A 75 9.86 6.84 -1.13
N ASN A 76 9.30 6.31 -2.23
CA ASN A 76 8.07 6.82 -2.82
C ASN A 76 6.81 6.22 -2.22
N LYS A 77 6.92 5.21 -1.34
CA LYS A 77 5.76 4.44 -0.84
C LYS A 77 5.69 4.33 0.68
N PHE A 78 6.80 4.59 1.39
CA PHE A 78 6.89 4.26 2.81
C PHE A 78 5.81 4.94 3.67
N ALA A 79 5.39 6.16 3.33
CA ALA A 79 4.38 6.89 4.10
C ALA A 79 2.98 6.29 3.87
N VAL A 80 2.57 6.09 2.62
CA VAL A 80 1.27 5.45 2.31
C VAL A 80 1.22 4.03 2.86
N ALA A 81 2.30 3.26 2.74
CA ALA A 81 2.38 1.93 3.29
C ALA A 81 2.27 1.92 4.82
N HIS A 82 2.93 2.87 5.51
CA HIS A 82 2.81 3.03 6.96
C HIS A 82 1.38 3.40 7.39
N VAL A 83 0.72 4.30 6.66
CA VAL A 83 -0.68 4.69 6.90
C VAL A 83 -1.61 3.50 6.75
N LEU A 84 -1.52 2.76 5.64
CA LEU A 84 -2.34 1.58 5.38
C LEU A 84 -2.12 0.50 6.44
N LEU A 85 -0.86 0.20 6.80
CA LEU A 85 -0.56 -0.76 7.88
C LEU A 85 -1.17 -0.35 9.22
N THR A 86 -1.14 0.95 9.52
CA THR A 86 -1.75 1.50 10.74
C THR A 86 -3.27 1.34 10.73
N MET A 87 -3.93 1.70 9.64
CA MET A 87 -5.39 1.58 9.52
C MET A 87 -5.87 0.12 9.51
N ILE A 88 -5.06 -0.81 8.98
CA ILE A 88 -5.34 -2.26 9.02
C ILE A 88 -5.14 -2.82 10.44
N GLY A 89 -4.05 -2.43 11.10
CA GLY A 89 -3.53 -3.12 12.28
C GLY A 89 -3.84 -2.47 13.64
N LYS A 90 -4.06 -1.15 13.68
CA LYS A 90 -4.17 -0.40 14.94
C LYS A 90 -5.53 0.27 15.08
N LYS A 91 -6.11 0.15 16.28
CA LYS A 91 -7.32 0.91 16.67
C LYS A 91 -6.99 2.33 17.13
N GLU A 92 -5.76 2.55 17.60
CA GLU A 92 -5.29 3.82 18.14
C GLU A 92 -3.88 4.11 17.66
N PHE A 93 -3.60 5.38 17.39
CA PHE A 93 -2.29 5.88 17.01
C PHE A 93 -2.09 7.28 17.61
N PRO A 94 -0.88 7.60 18.10
CA PRO A 94 -0.58 8.94 18.58
C PRO A 94 -0.49 9.90 17.39
N ALA A 95 -0.99 11.12 17.56
CA ALA A 95 -0.85 12.20 16.59
C ALA A 95 -0.49 13.51 17.31
N SER A 96 0.27 14.35 16.63
CA SER A 96 0.61 15.72 17.04
C SER A 96 0.61 16.62 15.80
N ALA A 97 1.01 17.88 15.96
CA ALA A 97 1.10 18.82 14.83
C ALA A 97 2.13 18.42 13.77
N GLU A 98 3.17 17.66 14.15
CA GLU A 98 4.29 17.31 13.27
C GLU A 98 4.46 15.80 13.08
N HIS A 99 3.77 14.99 13.88
CA HIS A 99 3.93 13.53 13.87
C HIS A 99 2.60 12.81 13.82
N TRP A 100 2.56 11.71 13.07
CA TRP A 100 1.44 10.78 13.01
C TRP A 100 1.93 9.35 13.14
N ASN A 101 1.58 8.67 14.23
CA ASN A 101 2.03 7.31 14.53
C ASN A 101 3.56 7.12 14.40
N GLY A 102 4.34 8.12 14.83
CA GLY A 102 5.81 8.13 14.70
C GLY A 102 6.34 8.61 13.35
N LEU A 103 5.49 8.76 12.33
CA LEU A 103 5.84 9.38 11.06
C LEU A 103 5.86 10.90 11.21
N ARG A 104 7.03 11.53 11.04
CA ARG A 104 7.16 12.98 10.91
C ARG A 104 6.68 13.44 9.54
N VAL A 105 5.80 14.43 9.56
CA VAL A 105 5.23 15.08 8.37
C VAL A 105 5.26 16.58 8.60
N ASP A 106 5.93 17.32 7.72
CA ASP A 106 5.81 18.77 7.71
C ASP A 106 4.66 19.13 6.75
N LEU A 107 3.56 19.65 7.30
CA LEU A 107 2.41 20.16 6.56
C LEU A 107 2.46 21.68 6.56
N GLU A 108 2.73 22.26 5.40
CA GLU A 108 2.79 23.71 5.22
C GLU A 108 1.37 24.31 5.12
N ALA A 109 1.25 25.62 5.36
CA ALA A 109 -0.04 26.33 5.33
C ALA A 109 -0.72 26.33 3.94
N ASP A 110 0.04 26.10 2.87
CA ASP A 110 -0.46 25.97 1.50
C ASP A 110 -0.90 24.53 1.16
N GLY A 111 -0.82 23.60 2.12
CA GLY A 111 -1.14 22.18 1.94
C GLY A 111 0.03 21.35 1.39
N THR A 112 1.19 21.94 1.16
CA THR A 112 2.39 21.20 0.75
C THR A 112 2.81 20.25 1.86
N VAL A 113 3.05 18.98 1.48
CA VAL A 113 3.49 17.93 2.41
C VAL A 113 4.94 17.60 2.11
N LYS A 114 5.78 17.66 3.15
CA LYS A 114 7.16 17.18 3.10
C LYS A 114 7.33 15.97 4.01
N LEU A 115 7.79 14.89 3.40
CA LEU A 115 8.15 13.64 4.06
C LEU A 115 9.68 13.52 4.14
N HIS A 116 10.17 12.89 5.22
CA HIS A 116 11.59 12.82 5.53
C HIS A 116 12.09 11.37 5.40
N PRO A 117 12.78 10.98 4.31
CA PRO A 117 13.18 9.59 4.06
C PRO A 117 14.10 8.97 5.12
N GLU A 118 14.84 9.79 5.86
CA GLU A 118 15.74 9.35 6.94
C GLU A 118 15.02 8.59 8.06
N GLN A 119 13.70 8.77 8.21
CA GLN A 119 12.89 8.08 9.22
C GLN A 119 12.46 6.66 8.80
N MET A 120 12.70 6.25 7.54
CA MET A 120 12.22 4.97 7.00
C MET A 120 12.68 3.77 7.84
N ASP A 121 13.91 3.80 8.37
CA ASP A 121 14.44 2.72 9.20
C ASP A 121 13.70 2.59 10.54
N GLU A 122 13.31 3.71 11.15
CA GLU A 122 12.52 3.72 12.37
C GLU A 122 11.10 3.22 12.10
N ILE A 123 10.50 3.68 11.00
CA ILE A 123 9.18 3.25 10.55
C ILE A 123 9.14 1.74 10.28
N LYS A 124 10.17 1.17 9.62
CA LYS A 124 10.26 -0.28 9.39
C LYS A 124 10.31 -1.08 10.69
N LYS A 125 11.04 -0.60 11.71
CA LYS A 125 11.12 -1.27 13.03
C LYS A 125 9.77 -1.39 13.73
N MET A 126 8.81 -0.50 13.42
CA MET A 126 7.45 -0.58 13.97
C MET A 126 6.63 -1.74 13.40
N TRP A 127 7.07 -2.34 12.28
CA TRP A 127 6.33 -3.36 11.53
C TRP A 127 7.19 -4.61 11.27
N PRO A 128 7.65 -5.32 12.32
CA PRO A 128 8.48 -6.50 12.14
C PRO A 128 7.76 -7.57 11.29
N GLY A 129 8.51 -8.23 10.41
CA GLY A 129 8.06 -9.44 9.75
C GLY A 129 7.98 -10.57 10.77
N ASN A 130 6.78 -11.15 10.93
CA ASN A 130 6.61 -12.44 11.58
C ASN A 130 6.51 -13.51 10.50
#